data_AF-A0A524L4H9-F1
#
_entry.id   AF-A0A524L4H9-F1
#
_cell.length_a   1.000
_cell.length_b   1.000
_cell.length_c   1.000
_cell.angle_alpha   90.00
_cell.angle_beta   90.00
_cell.angle_gamma   90.00
#
_symmetry.space_group_name_H-M   'P 1'
#
loop_
_entity.id
_entity.type
_entity.pdbx_description
1 polymer ?
#
loop_
_entity_poly.entity_id
_entity_poly.type
_entity_poly.pdbx_seq_one_letter_code
_entity_poly.pdbx_strand_id
1 'polypeptide(L)'
;MKIRPFQPADAPALVELSAWCARGENDFVLNPYWESEDELFAEFERFGIEASEHLLVADSGDGERLGLAGFLRLPKASAAGLFCPIVKRS
;
A
#
# COMPACT_ATOMS: atom_id res chain seq x y z
N MET A 1 -5.76 -6.95 -15.44
CA MET A 1 -5.41 -6.96 -14.00
C MET A 1 -4.27 -7.95 -13.74
N LYS A 2 -3.14 -7.46 -13.23
CA LYS A 2 -1.98 -8.23 -12.80
C LYS A 2 -1.65 -7.89 -11.34
N ILE A 3 -1.43 -8.90 -10.51
CA ILE A 3 -0.86 -8.71 -9.17
C ILE A 3 0.65 -8.85 -9.26
N ARG A 4 1.39 -7.88 -8.75
CA ARG A 4 2.86 -7.85 -8.80
C ARG A 4 3.45 -7.16 -7.57
N PRO A 5 4.74 -7.36 -7.26
CA PRO A 5 5.43 -6.56 -6.25
C PRO A 5 5.29 -5.06 -6.52
N PHE A 6 5.22 -4.29 -5.44
CA PHE A 6 5.29 -2.84 -5.49
C PHE A 6 6.57 -2.38 -6.19
N GLN A 7 6.43 -1.35 -7.02
CA GLN A 7 7.54 -0.60 -7.60
C GLN A 7 7.43 0.86 -7.15
N PRO A 8 8.54 1.59 -6.98
CA PRO A 8 8.50 3.00 -6.58
C PRO A 8 7.60 3.86 -7.49
N ALA A 9 7.53 3.54 -8.79
CA ALA A 9 6.66 4.21 -9.75
C ALA A 9 5.15 4.04 -9.49
N ASP A 10 4.74 3.14 -8.59
CA ASP A 10 3.34 2.99 -8.17
C ASP A 10 2.95 4.01 -7.08
N ALA A 11 3.91 4.57 -6.36
CA ALA A 11 3.66 5.42 -5.20
C ALA A 11 2.70 6.59 -5.49
N PRO A 12 2.84 7.36 -6.61
CA PRO A 12 1.91 8.45 -6.88
C PRO A 12 0.44 8.00 -6.94
N ALA A 13 0.18 6.89 -7.64
CA ALA A 13 -1.18 6.36 -7.82
C ALA A 13 -1.73 5.72 -6.52
N LEU A 14 -0.87 5.14 -5.68
CA LEU A 14 -1.27 4.56 -4.40
C LEU A 14 -1.56 5.63 -3.34
N VAL A 15 -0.83 6.75 -3.34
CA VAL A 15 -1.13 7.93 -2.50
C VAL A 15 -2.49 8.51 -2.89
N GLU A 16 -2.75 8.69 -4.19
CA GLU A 16 -4.05 9.14 -4.68
C GLU A 16 -5.18 8.18 -4.26
N LEU A 17 -4.97 6.88 -4.42
CA LEU A 17 -5.94 5.86 -4.05
C LEU A 17 -6.23 5.87 -2.54
N SER A 18 -5.18 5.95 -1.71
CA SER A 18 -5.30 6.12 -0.25
C SER A 18 -6.16 7.34 0.09
N ALA A 19 -5.83 8.50 -0.50
CA ALA A 19 -6.56 9.73 -0.23
C ALA A 19 -8.02 9.68 -0.68
N TRP A 20 -8.30 9.00 -1.79
CA TRP A 20 -9.65 8.77 -2.29
C TRP A 20 -10.45 7.84 -1.35
N CYS A 21 -9.84 6.76 -0.86
CA CYS A 21 -10.45 5.83 0.08
C CYS A 21 -10.68 6.43 1.48
N ALA A 22 -9.92 7.45 1.90
CA ALA A 22 -10.06 8.07 3.22
C ALA A 22 -11.28 9.00 3.38
N ARG A 23 -12.10 9.22 2.34
CA ARG A 23 -13.15 10.25 2.31
C ARG A 23 -14.51 9.87 2.94
N GLY A 24 -14.60 8.85 3.81
CA GLY A 24 -15.88 8.42 4.40
C GLY A 24 -15.83 7.93 5.84
N GLU A 25 -16.91 8.15 6.61
CA GLU A 25 -17.06 7.68 8.00
C GLU A 25 -17.05 6.15 8.15
N ASN A 26 -17.29 5.42 7.05
CA ASN A 26 -17.22 3.96 6.99
C ASN A 26 -15.81 3.41 6.70
N ASP A 27 -14.82 4.28 6.46
CA ASP A 27 -13.45 3.92 6.05
C ASP A 27 -12.47 3.81 7.22
N PHE A 28 -12.98 3.97 8.44
CA PHE A 28 -12.19 4.21 9.65
C PHE A 28 -11.49 3.00 10.26
N VAL A 29 -11.35 1.91 9.52
CA VAL A 29 -10.56 0.78 10.01
C VAL A 29 -9.51 0.43 8.97
N LEU A 30 -8.45 1.23 9.02
CA LEU A 30 -7.05 0.87 8.73
C LEU A 30 -6.40 1.42 7.45
N ASN A 31 -7.08 2.21 6.60
CA ASN A 31 -6.40 2.83 5.46
C ASN A 31 -5.22 3.70 5.94
N PRO A 32 -3.96 3.38 5.55
CA PRO A 32 -2.83 4.24 5.84
C PRO A 32 -2.97 5.50 4.99
N TYR A 33 -3.51 6.55 5.60
CA TYR A 33 -3.68 7.82 4.90
C TYR A 33 -2.32 8.48 4.70
N TRP A 34 -1.83 8.42 3.47
CA TRP A 34 -0.64 9.13 3.01
C TRP A 34 -1.02 10.41 2.27
N GLU A 35 -0.39 11.53 2.64
CA GLU A 35 -0.47 12.82 1.96
C GLU A 35 0.58 12.94 0.85
N SER A 36 1.65 12.14 0.90
CA SER A 36 2.75 12.17 -0.05
C SER A 36 3.38 10.80 -0.27
N GLU A 37 4.17 10.67 -1.35
CA GLU A 37 4.97 9.47 -1.63
C GLU A 37 5.98 9.20 -0.51
N ASP A 38 6.58 10.24 0.05
CA ASP A 38 7.55 10.14 1.14
C ASP A 38 6.95 9.48 2.39
N GLU A 39 5.69 9.77 2.71
CA GLU A 39 5.00 9.13 3.84
C GLU A 39 4.76 7.64 3.63
N LEU A 40 4.44 7.24 2.40
CA LEU A 40 4.35 5.82 2.04
C LEU A 40 5.69 5.13 2.26
N PHE A 41 6.79 5.69 1.76
CA PHE A 41 8.12 5.09 1.94
C PHE A 41 8.57 5.07 3.41
N ALA A 42 8.33 6.15 4.16
CA ALA A 42 8.68 6.26 5.57
C ALA A 42 8.02 5.19 6.44
N GLU A 43 6.83 4.69 6.05
CA GLU A 43 6.12 3.63 6.75
C GLU A 43 6.91 2.30 6.79
N PHE A 44 7.71 2.03 5.77
CA PHE A 44 8.57 0.85 5.66
C PHE A 44 9.96 1.14 6.19
N GLU A 45 10.52 2.31 5.87
CA GLU A 45 11.85 2.73 6.32
C GLU A 45 11.97 2.71 7.85
N ARG A 46 10.94 3.14 8.59
CA ARG A 46 10.93 3.13 10.07
C ARG A 46 11.15 1.74 10.68
N PHE A 47 10.91 0.68 9.91
CA PHE A 47 11.09 -0.70 10.31
C PHE A 47 12.33 -1.36 9.70
N GLY A 48 13.09 -0.63 8.87
CA GLY A 48 14.24 -1.16 8.14
C GLY A 48 13.87 -2.27 7.16
N ILE A 49 12.71 -2.13 6.51
CA ILE A 49 12.20 -3.09 5.51
C ILE A 49 11.91 -2.37 4.19
N GLU A 50 11.90 -3.13 3.10
CA GLU A 50 11.65 -2.61 1.76
C GLU A 50 10.20 -2.83 1.32
N ALA A 51 9.50 -1.79 0.90
CA ALA A 51 8.09 -1.90 0.47
C ALA A 51 7.90 -2.94 -0.66
N SER A 52 8.86 -3.06 -1.57
CA SER A 52 8.83 -4.00 -2.70
C SER A 52 8.87 -5.48 -2.28
N GLU A 53 9.37 -5.79 -1.08
CA GLU A 53 9.41 -7.15 -0.53
C GLU A 53 8.13 -7.50 0.24
N HIS A 54 7.35 -6.50 0.62
CA HIS A 54 6.22 -6.66 1.54
C HIS A 54 4.85 -6.31 0.91
N LEU A 55 4.83 -5.51 -0.15
CA LEU A 55 3.61 -5.07 -0.82
C LEU A 55 3.43 -5.71 -2.19
N LEU A 56 2.18 -6.07 -2.46
CA LEU A 56 1.66 -6.43 -3.77
C LEU A 56 0.68 -5.35 -4.22
N VAL A 57 0.76 -5.02 -5.51
CA VAL A 57 -0.07 -4.02 -6.17
C VAL A 57 -0.93 -4.70 -7.22
N ALA A 58 -2.21 -4.33 -7.25
CA ALA A 58 -3.13 -4.70 -8.31
C ALA A 58 -3.09 -3.67 -9.44
N ASP A 59 -2.47 -4.05 -10.55
CA ASP A 59 -2.27 -3.22 -11.75
C ASP A 59 -3.36 -3.55 -12.78
N SER A 60 -4.15 -2.57 -13.20
CA SER A 60 -5.16 -2.76 -14.26
C SER A 60 -4.53 -3.19 -15.59
N GLY A 61 -3.33 -2.69 -15.89
CA GLY A 61 -2.60 -2.80 -17.15
C GLY A 61 -2.55 -1.50 -17.98
N ASP A 62 -3.27 -0.45 -17.60
CA ASP A 62 -3.35 0.84 -18.32
C ASP A 62 -2.77 2.03 -17.52
N GLY A 63 -1.99 1.74 -16.49
CA GLY A 63 -1.38 2.75 -15.60
C GLY A 63 -2.17 2.98 -14.31
N GLU A 64 -3.39 2.44 -14.22
CA GLU A 64 -4.20 2.53 -13.00
C GLU A 64 -3.79 1.48 -11.96
N ARG A 65 -3.85 1.86 -10.68
CA ARG A 65 -3.68 0.97 -9.52
C ARG A 65 -5.02 0.77 -8.84
N LEU A 66 -5.46 -0.48 -8.83
CA LEU A 66 -6.76 -0.90 -8.32
C LEU A 66 -6.72 -1.22 -6.82
N GLY A 67 -5.52 -1.33 -6.25
CA GLY A 67 -5.35 -1.64 -4.84
C GLY A 67 -3.96 -2.14 -4.51
N LEU A 68 -3.76 -2.37 -3.21
CA LEU A 68 -2.57 -2.97 -2.64
C LEU A 68 -2.96 -3.89 -1.47
N ALA A 69 -2.12 -4.88 -1.22
CA ALA A 69 -2.15 -5.70 -0.02
C ALA A 69 -0.75 -6.21 0.27
N GLY A 70 -0.47 -6.62 1.50
CA GLY A 70 0.86 -7.10 1.84
C GLY A 70 0.95 -7.72 3.21
N PHE A 71 2.11 -8.28 3.53
CA PHE A 71 2.41 -8.77 4.87
C PHE A 71 3.71 -8.12 5.35
N LEU A 72 3.62 -7.35 6.44
CA LEU A 72 4.79 -6.77 7.09
C LEU A 72 5.45 -7.81 7.99
N ARG A 73 6.74 -8.08 7.75
CA ARG A 73 7.56 -8.91 8.62
C ARG A 73 8.77 -8.10 9.04
N LEU A 74 8.83 -7.75 10.32
CA LEU A 74 9.99 -7.06 10.87
C LEU A 74 11.24 -7.95 10.79
N PRO A 75 12.44 -7.37 10.71
CA PRO A 75 13.67 -8.15 10.73
C PRO A 75 13.71 -9.12 11.92
N LYS A 76 14.05 -10.38 11.64
CA LYS A 76 14.11 -11.50 12.62
C LYS A 76 12.77 -11.93 13.22
N ALA A 77 11.63 -11.37 12.78
CA ALA A 77 10.32 -11.83 13.22
C ALA A 77 9.95 -13.19 12.61
N SER A 78 9.44 -14.09 13.45
CA SER A 78 8.97 -15.42 13.03
C SER A 78 7.62 -15.38 12.32
N ALA A 79 6.81 -14.34 12.57
CA ALA A 79 5.51 -14.13 11.96
C ALA A 79 5.42 -12.76 11.27
N ALA A 80 4.50 -12.64 10.33
CA ALA A 80 4.18 -11.39 9.63
C ALA A 80 2.76 -10.93 10.02
N GLY A 81 2.55 -9.62 10.06
CA GLY A 81 1.23 -9.00 10.19
C GLY A 81 0.66 -8.63 8.82
N LEU A 82 -0.66 -8.69 8.67
CA LEU A 82 -1.32 -8.18 7.46
C LEU A 82 -1.12 -6.65 7.40
N PHE A 83 -0.55 -6.17 6.30
CA PHE A 83 -0.59 -4.75 5.97
C PHE A 83 -2.00 -4.37 5.56
N CYS A 84 -2.49 -3.20 5.97
CA CYS A 84 -3.86 -2.81 5.63
C CYS A 84 -4.07 -2.83 4.11
N PRO A 85 -4.98 -3.66 3.60
CA PRO A 85 -5.30 -3.64 2.19
C PRO A 85 -6.04 -2.35 1.82
N ILE A 86 -5.73 -1.80 0.65
CA ILE A 86 -6.50 -0.73 0.03
C ILE A 86 -7.03 -1.28 -1.27
N VAL A 87 -8.33 -1.13 -1.52
CA VAL A 87 -8.96 -1.56 -2.76
C VAL A 87 -9.82 -0.42 -3.30
N LYS A 88 -9.63 -0.09 -4.57
CA LYS A 88 -10.45 0.90 -5.27
C LYS A 88 -11.90 0.40 -5.30
N ARG A 89 -12.85 1.27 -4.96
CA ARG A 89 -14.27 0.92 -5.09
C ARG A 89 -14.68 1.05 -6.55
N SER A 90 -15.59 0.17 -6.95
CA SER A 90 -16.27 0.19 -8.26
C SER A 90 -17.18 1.39 -8.41
#